data_AF-A0A6J1WQ11-F1
#
_entry.id   AF-A0A6J1WQ11-F1
#
_cell.length_a   1.000
_cell.length_b   1.000
_cell.length_c   1.000
_cell.angle_alpha   90.00
_cell.angle_beta   90.00
_cell.angle_gamma   90.00
#
_symmetry.space_group_name_H-M   'P 1'
#
loop_
_entity.id
_entity.type
_entity.pdbx_description
1 polymer ?
#
loop_
_entity_poly.entity_id
_entity_poly.type
_entity_poly.pdbx_seq_one_letter_code
_entity_poly.pdbx_strand_id
1 'polypeptide(L)'
;MYGLPKCQSVNAARLLLFNKMYASKENSEKFMKRIQGFDSTHIPPCWKSLKQKLLRTIFVNLMWLNATESDCIKFSAENNGWLLFDGFLKPTWFLGDSTPVQVESVLCDSTNKPSDNNDDTDICDESDSCDDSVTESSDDSDF
;
A
#
# COMPACT_ATOMS: atom_id res chain seq x y z
N MET A 1 -2.71 3.21 8.91
CA MET A 1 -2.13 2.04 8.19
C MET A 1 -0.81 2.46 7.55
N TYR A 2 0.28 1.67 7.63
CA TYR A 2 1.61 2.05 7.09
C TYR A 2 2.09 3.46 7.49
N GLY A 3 1.90 3.85 8.76
CA GLY A 3 2.29 5.18 9.26
C GLY A 3 1.41 6.35 8.79
N LEU A 4 0.37 6.11 7.98
CA LEU A 4 -0.56 7.17 7.55
C LEU A 4 -1.72 7.33 8.55
N PRO A 5 -1.96 8.55 9.09
CA PRO A 5 -3.07 8.84 9.97
C PRO A 5 -4.39 8.77 9.21
N LYS A 6 -5.45 8.30 9.89
CA LYS A 6 -6.83 8.19 9.35
C LYS A 6 -6.97 7.36 8.05
N CYS A 7 -5.95 6.60 7.65
CA CYS A 7 -6.00 5.73 6.47
C CYS A 7 -6.38 4.29 6.84
N GLN A 8 -7.52 3.83 6.34
CA GLN A 8 -8.09 2.49 6.63
C GLN A 8 -7.97 1.49 5.47
N SER A 9 -7.52 1.92 4.29
CA SER A 9 -7.43 1.09 3.09
C SER A 9 -5.99 0.97 2.61
N VAL A 10 -5.55 -0.26 2.33
CA VAL A 10 -4.20 -0.55 1.80
C VAL A 10 -3.99 0.13 0.45
N ASN A 11 -5.00 0.07 -0.42
CA ASN A 11 -4.89 0.69 -1.74
C ASN A 11 -4.89 2.23 -1.64
N ALA A 12 -5.64 2.80 -0.69
CA ALA A 12 -5.57 4.24 -0.43
C ALA A 12 -4.19 4.62 0.11
N ALA A 13 -3.62 3.85 1.04
CA ALA A 13 -2.28 4.07 1.55
C ALA A 13 -1.23 4.01 0.43
N ARG A 14 -1.35 3.06 -0.51
CA ARG A 14 -0.48 2.97 -1.69
C ARG A 14 -0.53 4.24 -2.54
N LEU A 15 -1.73 4.72 -2.85
CA LEU A 15 -1.91 5.92 -3.67
C LEU A 15 -1.35 7.16 -2.96
N LEU A 16 -1.60 7.31 -1.66
CA LEU A 16 -1.10 8.43 -0.87
C LEU A 16 0.44 8.45 -0.80
N LEU A 17 1.07 7.29 -0.56
CA LEU A 17 2.53 7.19 -0.53
C LEU A 17 3.14 7.42 -1.92
N PHE A 18 2.51 6.87 -2.96
CA PHE A 18 2.93 7.13 -4.34
C PHE A 18 2.89 8.63 -4.66
N ASN A 19 1.77 9.30 -4.36
CA ASN A 19 1.65 10.73 -4.61
C ASN A 19 2.64 11.55 -3.77
N LYS A 20 2.86 11.18 -2.50
CA LYS A 20 3.85 11.85 -1.65
C LYS A 20 5.26 11.81 -2.25
N MET A 21 5.62 10.74 -2.94
CA MET A 21 6.96 10.53 -3.51
C MET A 21 7.10 11.05 -4.94
N TYR A 22 6.07 10.87 -5.76
CA TYR A 22 6.17 11.01 -7.21
C TYR A 22 5.21 12.06 -7.81
N ALA A 23 4.26 12.61 -7.04
CA ALA A 23 3.38 13.65 -7.57
C ALA A 23 4.16 14.94 -7.87
N SER A 24 3.73 15.63 -8.93
CA SER A 24 4.24 16.95 -9.26
C SER A 24 3.84 17.96 -8.18
N LYS A 25 4.73 18.90 -7.80
CA LYS A 25 4.35 20.00 -6.89
C LYS A 25 3.62 21.12 -7.65
N GLU A 26 3.90 21.25 -8.95
CA GLU A 26 3.30 22.27 -9.81
C GLU A 26 2.60 21.63 -11.01
N ASN A 27 1.47 22.21 -11.43
CA ASN A 27 0.71 21.73 -12.59
C ASN A 27 1.46 21.88 -13.92
N SER A 28 2.54 22.68 -13.97
CA SER A 28 3.36 22.94 -15.15
C SER A 28 4.58 22.01 -15.26
N GLU A 29 4.99 21.37 -14.16
CA GLU A 29 6.12 20.44 -14.14
C GLU A 29 5.73 19.14 -14.87
N LYS A 30 6.49 18.77 -15.90
CA LYS A 30 6.30 17.47 -16.57
C LYS A 30 6.51 16.36 -15.54
N PHE A 31 5.48 15.56 -15.27
CA PHE A 31 5.52 14.39 -14.38
C PHE A 31 6.78 13.52 -14.53
N MET A 32 7.21 13.30 -15.79
CA MET A 32 8.40 12.53 -16.14
C MET A 32 9.73 13.13 -15.65
N LYS A 33 9.79 14.43 -15.30
CA LYS A 33 11.03 15.05 -14.79
C LYS A 33 11.38 14.59 -13.36
N ARG A 34 10.41 14.14 -12.57
CA ARG A 34 10.65 13.63 -11.20
C ARG A 34 10.87 12.14 -11.12
N ILE A 35 10.26 11.37 -12.03
CA ILE A 35 10.39 9.92 -12.01
C ILE A 35 11.67 9.53 -12.75
N GLN A 36 12.80 9.68 -12.07
CA GLN A 36 14.08 9.09 -12.51
C GLN A 36 14.14 7.58 -12.24
N GLY A 37 13.27 7.08 -11.36
CA GLY A 37 13.15 5.66 -11.02
C GLY A 37 11.93 5.42 -10.14
N PHE A 38 11.56 4.15 -10.01
CA PHE A 38 10.49 3.72 -9.12
C PHE A 38 11.06 2.80 -8.05
N ASP A 39 11.20 3.31 -6.84
CA ASP A 39 11.50 2.47 -5.68
C ASP A 39 10.20 1.89 -5.12
N SER A 40 10.02 0.60 -5.37
CA SER A 40 8.85 -0.15 -4.92
C SER A 40 8.87 -0.50 -3.42
N THR A 41 10.03 -0.41 -2.75
CA THR A 41 10.17 -0.82 -1.34
C THR A 41 9.38 0.07 -0.38
N HIS A 42 9.16 1.32 -0.78
CA HIS A 42 8.39 2.30 -0.03
C HIS A 42 6.88 2.22 -0.26
N ILE A 43 6.42 1.43 -1.23
CA ILE A 43 5.00 1.29 -1.54
C ILE A 43 4.49 -0.03 -0.94
N PRO A 44 3.52 0.01 -0.01
CA PRO A 44 3.00 -1.19 0.61
C PRO A 44 2.35 -2.11 -0.42
N PRO A 45 2.27 -3.44 -0.24
CA PRO A 45 1.61 -4.35 -1.20
C PRO A 45 0.15 -3.94 -1.45
N CYS A 46 -0.42 -4.26 -2.61
CA CYS A 46 -1.85 -3.98 -2.84
C CYS A 46 -2.72 -4.92 -2.00
N TRP A 47 -3.98 -4.55 -1.79
CA TRP A 47 -4.92 -5.35 -1.00
C TRP A 47 -5.00 -6.79 -1.48
N LYS A 48 -5.05 -7.03 -2.80
CA LYS A 48 -5.12 -8.37 -3.38
C LYS A 48 -3.89 -9.21 -3.00
N SER A 49 -2.68 -8.68 -3.17
CA SER A 49 -1.45 -9.38 -2.78
C SER A 49 -1.34 -9.59 -1.27
N LEU A 50 -1.73 -8.59 -0.47
CA LEU A 50 -1.73 -8.70 0.99
C LEU A 50 -2.70 -9.79 1.47
N LYS A 51 -3.91 -9.84 0.89
CA LYS A 51 -4.90 -10.88 1.19
C LYS A 51 -4.34 -12.28 0.93
N GLN A 52 -3.69 -12.48 -0.22
CA GLN A 52 -3.07 -13.77 -0.53
C GLN A 52 -1.95 -14.15 0.45
N LYS A 53 -1.13 -13.18 0.88
CA LYS A 53 -0.10 -13.41 1.90
C LYS A 53 -0.73 -13.81 3.24
N LEU A 54 -1.79 -13.12 3.67
CA LEU A 54 -2.49 -13.44 4.90
C LEU A 54 -3.08 -14.87 4.86
N LEU A 55 -3.73 -15.24 3.74
CA LEU A 55 -4.27 -16.58 3.54
C LEU A 55 -3.19 -17.67 3.64
N ARG A 56 -2.03 -17.45 3.00
CA ARG A 56 -0.90 -18.38 3.12
C ARG A 56 -0.41 -18.55 4.56
N THR A 57 -0.27 -17.43 5.28
CA THR A 57 0.15 -17.45 6.68
C THR A 57 -0.85 -18.21 7.54
N ILE A 58 -2.16 -17.99 7.33
CA ILE A 58 -3.22 -18.71 8.03
C ILE A 58 -3.12 -20.21 7.77
N PHE A 59 -2.94 -20.63 6.51
CA PHE A 59 -2.79 -22.04 6.16
C PHE A 59 -1.63 -22.71 6.90
N VAL A 60 -0.44 -22.10 6.84
CA VAL A 60 0.76 -22.63 7.49
C VAL A 60 0.58 -22.68 9.01
N ASN A 61 -0.01 -21.65 9.61
CA ASN A 61 -0.26 -21.62 11.04
C ASN A 61 -1.25 -22.71 11.48
N LEU A 62 -2.31 -22.94 10.70
CA LEU A 62 -3.30 -23.98 11.01
C LEU A 62 -2.71 -25.38 10.87
N MET A 63 -1.86 -25.61 9.88
CA MET A 63 -1.10 -26.86 9.75
C MET A 63 -0.23 -27.10 10.99
N TRP A 64 0.53 -26.09 11.42
CA TRP A 64 1.39 -26.21 12.61
C TRP A 64 0.58 -26.37 13.91
N LEU A 65 -0.55 -25.67 14.04
CA LEU A 65 -1.44 -25.79 15.20
C LEU A 65 -1.99 -27.22 15.36
N ASN A 66 -2.15 -27.95 14.27
CA ASN A 66 -2.67 -29.32 14.25
C ASN A 66 -1.58 -30.36 13.99
N ALA A 67 -0.29 -30.02 14.16
CA ALA A 67 0.82 -30.90 13.77
C ALA A 67 0.89 -32.23 14.54
N THR A 68 0.21 -32.32 15.68
CA THR A 68 0.12 -33.55 16.49
C THR A 68 -1.00 -34.49 16.04
N GLU A 69 -1.92 -34.01 15.21
CA GLU A 69 -3.02 -34.80 14.65
C GLU A 69 -2.51 -35.64 13.47
N SER A 70 -3.09 -36.83 13.28
CA SER A 70 -2.76 -37.68 12.12
C SER A 70 -3.12 -37.02 10.78
N ASP A 71 -4.14 -36.17 10.78
CA ASP A 71 -4.47 -35.26 9.67
C ASP A 71 -4.34 -33.80 10.14
N CYS A 72 -3.18 -33.22 9.87
CA CYS A 72 -2.86 -31.85 10.26
C CYS A 72 -3.36 -30.80 9.24
N ILE A 73 -3.71 -31.20 8.01
CA ILE A 73 -4.13 -30.28 6.94
C ILE A 73 -5.65 -30.31 6.81
N LYS A 74 -6.32 -29.62 7.74
CA LYS A 74 -7.80 -29.56 7.81
C LYS A 74 -8.46 -28.65 6.76
N PHE A 75 -7.67 -27.89 6.00
CA PHE A 75 -8.16 -26.89 5.04
C PHE A 75 -7.52 -27.11 3.67
N SER A 76 -8.28 -26.84 2.60
CA SER A 76 -7.72 -26.88 1.23
C SER A 76 -6.69 -25.78 1.01
N ALA A 77 -5.56 -26.14 0.41
CA ALA A 77 -4.50 -25.20 0.06
C ALA A 77 -4.96 -24.20 -1.02
N GLU A 78 -5.78 -24.63 -1.99
CA GLU A 78 -6.22 -23.85 -3.15
C GLU A 78 -7.04 -22.60 -2.78
N ASN A 79 -7.71 -22.63 -1.63
CA ASN A 79 -8.49 -21.50 -1.11
C ASN A 79 -7.73 -20.65 -0.09
N ASN A 80 -6.49 -21.03 0.25
CA ASN A 80 -5.69 -20.37 1.26
C ASN A 80 -4.37 -19.82 0.69
N GLY A 81 -4.43 -19.30 -0.53
CA GLY A 81 -3.31 -18.59 -1.16
C GLY A 81 -2.18 -19.49 -1.66
N TRP A 82 -2.46 -20.78 -1.83
CA TRP A 82 -1.61 -21.77 -2.48
C TRP A 82 -2.32 -22.33 -3.72
N LEU A 83 -1.57 -22.95 -4.60
CA LEU A 83 -2.01 -23.74 -5.76
C LEU A 83 -1.34 -25.10 -5.67
N LEU A 84 -2.08 -26.17 -5.95
CA LEU A 84 -1.47 -27.48 -6.11
C LEU A 84 -1.04 -27.64 -7.57
N PHE A 85 0.26 -27.80 -7.80
CA PHE A 85 0.82 -27.97 -9.14
C PHE A 85 1.89 -29.06 -9.11
N ASP A 86 1.67 -30.13 -9.86
CA ASP A 86 2.54 -31.33 -9.89
C ASP A 86 2.82 -31.92 -8.50
N GLY A 87 1.82 -31.91 -7.61
CA GLY A 87 1.97 -32.40 -6.24
C GLY A 87 2.69 -31.44 -5.29
N PHE A 88 3.13 -30.27 -5.77
CA PHE A 88 3.78 -29.24 -4.96
C PHE A 88 2.85 -28.06 -4.71
N LEU A 89 2.97 -27.47 -3.52
CA LEU A 89 2.30 -26.21 -3.20
C LEU A 89 3.09 -25.04 -3.78
N LYS A 90 2.44 -24.26 -4.65
CA LYS A 90 2.97 -23.00 -5.20
C LYS A 90 2.20 -21.81 -4.63
N PRO A 91 2.86 -20.73 -4.20
CA PRO A 91 2.15 -19.54 -3.74
C PRO A 91 1.28 -18.89 -4.82
N THR A 92 0.04 -18.57 -4.49
CA THR A 92 -0.82 -17.70 -5.30
C THR A 92 -0.50 -16.25 -5.01
N TRP A 93 0.36 -15.60 -5.80
CA TRP A 93 0.79 -14.23 -5.51
C TRP A 93 -0.30 -13.18 -5.68
N PHE A 94 -1.17 -13.37 -6.66
CA PHE A 94 -2.20 -12.41 -7.04
C PHE A 94 -3.34 -13.15 -7.76
N LEU A 95 -4.58 -12.67 -7.61
CA LEU A 95 -5.76 -13.17 -8.33
C LEU A 95 -6.37 -12.07 -9.19
N GLY A 96 -6.64 -12.42 -10.45
CA GLY A 96 -7.12 -11.50 -11.50
C GLY A 96 -5.99 -10.83 -12.26
N ASP A 97 -6.32 -9.78 -13.01
CA ASP A 97 -5.37 -9.11 -13.89
C ASP A 97 -4.37 -8.26 -13.09
N SER A 98 -3.09 -8.54 -13.31
CA SER A 98 -1.97 -7.82 -12.67
C SER A 98 -1.74 -6.44 -13.27
N THR A 99 -2.26 -6.22 -14.49
CA THR A 99 -2.24 -4.96 -15.21
C THR A 99 -3.65 -4.65 -15.71
N PRO A 100 -4.00 -3.36 -15.88
CA PRO A 100 -5.20 -2.99 -16.63
C PRO A 100 -5.20 -3.65 -18.01
N VAL A 101 -6.35 -4.15 -18.44
CA VAL A 101 -6.49 -4.83 -19.74
C VAL A 101 -6.31 -3.83 -20.91
N GLN A 102 -6.69 -2.57 -20.68
CA GLN A 102 -6.64 -1.48 -21.65
C GLN A 102 -6.22 -0.17 -20.97
N VAL A 103 -5.50 0.70 -21.68
CA VAL A 103 -5.03 1.99 -21.11
C VAL A 103 -6.20 2.91 -20.81
N GLU A 104 -7.22 2.87 -21.66
CA GLU A 104 -8.46 3.64 -21.57
C GLU A 104 -9.20 3.34 -20.26
N SER A 105 -9.10 2.11 -19.75
CA SER A 105 -9.72 1.70 -18.48
C SER A 105 -9.14 2.39 -17.24
N VAL A 106 -7.96 3.01 -17.36
CA VAL A 106 -7.29 3.75 -16.28
C VAL A 106 -7.58 5.26 -16.36
N LEU A 107 -7.99 5.76 -17.52
CA LEU A 107 -8.17 7.19 -17.80
C LEU A 107 -9.56 7.73 -17.43
N CYS A 108 -10.51 6.86 -17.07
CA CYS A 108 -11.84 7.27 -16.62
C CYS A 108 -11.78 7.78 -15.18
N ASP A 109 -11.62 9.11 -14.99
CA ASP A 109 -12.23 9.92 -13.92
C ASP A 109 -11.60 11.33 -13.83
N SER A 110 -11.50 12.06 -14.95
CA SER A 110 -11.04 13.48 -14.92
C SER A 110 -12.09 14.48 -15.40
N THR A 111 -13.29 14.05 -15.77
CA THR A 111 -14.30 14.91 -16.44
C THR A 111 -15.56 15.22 -15.63
N ASN A 112 -15.68 14.77 -14.37
CA ASN A 112 -16.77 15.24 -13.50
C ASN A 112 -16.33 16.47 -12.69
N LYS A 113 -16.09 17.60 -13.38
CA LYS A 113 -16.16 18.91 -12.73
C LYS A 113 -17.65 19.25 -12.53
N PRO A 114 -18.16 19.45 -11.30
CA PRO A 114 -19.35 20.25 -11.14
C PRO A 114 -18.96 21.70 -11.48
N SER A 115 -19.70 22.31 -12.39
CA SER A 115 -19.55 23.69 -12.83
C SER A 115 -19.52 24.67 -11.66
N ASP A 116 -18.71 25.72 -11.82
CA ASP A 116 -18.61 26.90 -10.98
C ASP A 116 -19.96 27.38 -10.43
N ASN A 117 -19.99 27.71 -9.15
CA ASN A 117 -20.64 28.91 -8.68
C ASN A 117 -19.75 29.56 -7.61
N ASN A 118 -19.35 30.78 -7.90
CA ASN A 118 -18.62 31.70 -7.02
C ASN A 118 -19.32 31.85 -5.67
N ASP A 119 -18.54 31.91 -4.58
CA ASP A 119 -18.65 33.04 -3.66
C ASP A 119 -17.37 33.18 -2.83
N ASP A 120 -16.81 34.38 -2.90
CA ASP A 120 -15.68 34.85 -2.11
C ASP A 120 -16.01 34.78 -0.61
N THR A 121 -15.15 34.15 0.19
CA THR A 121 -15.00 34.56 1.60
C THR A 121 -13.53 34.53 2.01
N ASP A 122 -13.08 35.72 2.39
CA ASP A 122 -11.80 36.13 2.96
C ASP A 122 -11.55 35.56 4.38
N ILE A 123 -10.27 35.57 4.80
CA ILE A 123 -9.72 35.45 6.18
C ILE A 123 -9.67 34.01 6.75
N CYS A 124 -8.59 33.49 7.35
CA CYS A 124 -7.60 34.09 8.26
C CYS A 124 -6.21 33.44 8.18
N ASP A 125 -5.21 34.30 8.31
CA ASP A 125 -3.80 34.05 8.62
C ASP A 125 -3.68 33.74 10.13
N GLU A 126 -3.07 32.63 10.54
CA GLU A 126 -2.32 32.54 11.80
C GLU A 126 -1.22 31.48 11.68
N SER A 127 0.00 31.97 11.89
CA SER A 127 1.25 31.26 12.05
C SER A 127 1.25 30.36 13.28
N ASP A 128 1.81 29.15 13.15
CA ASP A 128 2.40 28.47 14.31
C ASP A 128 3.74 27.83 13.92
N SER A 129 4.79 28.48 14.40
CA SER A 129 6.18 28.08 14.29
C SER A 129 6.48 27.06 15.38
N CYS A 130 6.57 25.78 15.04
CA CYS A 130 7.15 24.77 15.93
C CYS A 130 8.64 24.58 15.61
N ASP A 131 9.46 25.30 16.36
CA ASP A 131 10.90 25.08 16.54
C ASP A 131 11.10 23.84 17.41
N ASP A 132 11.57 22.73 16.81
CA ASP A 132 11.90 21.49 17.50
C ASP A 132 13.42 21.39 17.65
N SER A 133 13.92 21.93 18.76
CA SER A 133 15.33 21.82 19.15
C SER A 133 15.59 20.45 19.78
N VAL A 134 16.04 19.52 18.95
CA VAL A 134 16.53 18.20 19.40
C VAL A 134 17.93 18.38 19.99
N THR A 135 18.05 18.35 21.31
CA THR A 135 19.34 18.18 22.00
C THR A 135 19.72 16.71 21.97
N GLU A 136 20.69 16.36 21.13
CA GLU A 136 21.39 15.07 21.18
C GLU A 136 22.34 15.03 22.39
N SER A 137 21.98 14.27 23.43
CA SER A 137 22.94 13.79 24.42
C SER A 137 23.42 12.41 23.99
N SER A 138 24.60 12.36 23.37
CA SER A 138 25.40 11.15 23.25
C SER A 138 26.14 10.96 24.58
N ASP A 139 25.83 9.90 25.32
CA ASP A 139 26.68 9.39 26.39
C ASP A 139 26.98 7.92 26.11
N ASP A 140 28.15 7.70 25.51
CA ASP A 140 28.91 6.46 25.58
C ASP A 140 29.36 6.25 27.02
N SER A 141 29.02 5.11 27.63
CA SER A 141 29.87 4.54 28.67
C SER A 141 29.78 3.01 28.69
N ASP A 142 30.95 2.41 28.48
CA ASP A 142 31.29 1.00 28.58
C ASP A 142 30.79 0.33 29.86
N PHE A 143 30.26 -0.90 29.74
CA PHE A 143 30.49 -2.00 30.68
C PHE A 143 30.17 -3.36 30.05
#